data_AF-A0A831TA15-F1
#
_entry.id   AF-A0A831TA15-F1
#
_cell.length_a   1.000
_cell.length_b   1.000
_cell.length_c   1.000
_cell.angle_alpha   90.00
_cell.angle_beta   90.00
_cell.angle_gamma   90.00
#
_symmetry.space_group_name_H-M   'P 1'
#
loop_
_entity.id
_entity.type
_entity.pdbx_description
1 polymer ?
#
loop_
_entity_poly.entity_id
_entity_poly.type
_entity_poly.pdbx_seq_one_letter_code
_entity_poly.pdbx_strand_id
1 'polypeptide(L)'
;MRNGGSEDGAASAPLIVEEDNVKEDIVTLGRSVIVTGRVKAGILALGGDVIVDGVVEGDVATMGGSVIQRDGYIGGDVIVIGGTYQHTRNEALRDPNKQTIIYAGNEEWFRKLFQNPAREILMPRWDRYFIGQRIFAAFFSFILSLIVVTLIPGQVTRASEQLTKNYLRVGSIGLVGMVVISLSILLLSQVLPTMLWLLISIIVGMSGIAALIFGSVTIYFLVGRWLQQNMFGLQSSSHSVALLMGVLLWVILRSLPVVNVILFLAMLIVSAGLVFTAGWREQPGDSWGERDA
;
A
#
# COMPACT_ATOMS: atom_id res chain seq x y z
N MET A 1 42.14 -5.87 -25.80
CA MET A 1 42.29 -4.99 -24.62
C MET A 1 41.28 -3.86 -24.74
N ARG A 2 40.44 -3.66 -23.70
CA ARG A 2 39.66 -2.46 -23.34
C ARG A 2 38.68 -1.86 -24.38
N ASN A 3 37.48 -1.44 -24.05
CA ASN A 3 36.68 -1.50 -22.82
C ASN A 3 35.24 -1.17 -23.23
N GLY A 4 34.25 -1.89 -22.70
CA GLY A 4 32.86 -1.47 -22.77
C GLY A 4 32.64 -0.22 -21.90
N GLY A 5 31.98 0.78 -22.47
CA GLY A 5 31.36 1.86 -21.73
C GLY A 5 29.89 1.55 -21.62
N SER A 6 29.47 1.10 -20.44
CA SER A 6 28.08 1.03 -20.03
C SER A 6 27.47 2.43 -20.08
N GLU A 7 26.34 2.54 -20.77
CA GLU A 7 25.39 3.63 -20.58
C GLU A 7 24.84 3.50 -19.16
N ASP A 8 25.56 4.09 -18.20
CA ASP A 8 25.05 4.33 -16.86
C ASP A 8 23.87 5.29 -16.98
N GLY A 9 22.68 4.79 -16.59
CA GLY A 9 21.43 5.53 -16.63
C GLY A 9 21.59 6.92 -16.03
N ALA A 10 21.27 7.94 -16.83
CA ALA A 10 21.49 9.34 -16.53
C ALA A 10 20.94 9.74 -15.15
N ALA A 11 21.83 9.79 -14.15
CA ALA A 11 21.63 10.60 -12.97
C ALA A 11 21.53 12.06 -13.48
N SER A 12 20.33 12.61 -13.44
CA SER A 12 20.08 13.97 -13.88
C SER A 12 20.96 14.93 -13.07
N ALA A 13 21.67 15.84 -13.73
CA ALA A 13 22.64 16.74 -13.11
C ALA A 13 22.05 17.45 -11.87
N PRO A 14 22.83 17.70 -10.80
CA PRO A 14 22.30 18.34 -9.61
C PRO A 14 21.76 19.75 -9.91
N LEU A 15 20.72 20.17 -9.20
CA LEU A 15 20.23 21.55 -9.22
C LEU A 15 21.09 22.38 -8.27
N ILE A 16 21.82 23.36 -8.80
CA ILE A 16 22.69 24.23 -8.02
C ILE A 16 22.01 25.58 -7.81
N VAL A 17 21.94 26.02 -6.56
CA VAL A 17 21.53 27.38 -6.18
C VAL A 17 22.78 28.14 -5.81
N GLU A 18 23.24 28.98 -6.74
CA GLU A 18 24.46 29.78 -6.59
C GLU A 18 24.32 30.87 -5.52
N GLU A 19 25.46 31.37 -5.02
CA GLU A 19 25.54 32.31 -3.89
C GLU A 19 24.75 33.60 -4.11
N ASP A 20 24.73 34.10 -5.35
CA ASP A 20 24.03 35.34 -5.75
C ASP A 20 22.52 35.14 -5.97
N ASN A 21 22.01 33.91 -5.84
CA ASN A 21 20.64 33.57 -6.16
C ASN A 21 19.81 33.32 -4.90
N VAL A 22 18.64 33.96 -4.84
CA VAL A 22 17.65 33.75 -3.78
C VAL A 22 16.43 33.07 -4.40
N LYS A 23 16.18 31.82 -4.00
CA LYS A 23 14.98 31.09 -4.40
C LYS A 23 13.95 31.08 -3.27
N GLU A 24 12.68 31.08 -3.66
CA GLU A 24 11.58 30.99 -2.71
C GLU A 24 11.42 29.55 -2.24
N ASP A 25 11.03 28.63 -3.12
CA ASP A 25 10.89 27.19 -2.84
C ASP A 25 11.59 26.35 -3.92
N ILE A 26 12.03 25.15 -3.53
CA ILE A 26 12.72 24.22 -4.41
C ILE A 26 12.11 22.83 -4.26
N VAL A 27 11.46 22.36 -5.32
CA VAL A 27 10.96 20.99 -5.41
C VAL A 27 11.67 20.26 -6.56
N THR A 28 12.31 19.12 -6.26
CA THR A 28 12.98 18.29 -7.26
C THR A 28 12.55 16.83 -7.22
N LEU A 29 12.54 16.21 -8.40
CA LEU A 29 12.28 14.78 -8.59
C LEU A 29 13.51 14.14 -9.26
N GLY A 30 14.08 13.11 -8.64
CA GLY A 30 15.22 12.34 -9.16
C GLY A 30 16.54 13.11 -9.30
N ARG A 31 16.64 14.30 -8.69
CA ARG A 31 17.80 15.20 -8.80
C ARG A 31 18.23 15.68 -7.42
N SER A 32 19.53 15.60 -7.15
CA SER A 32 20.11 16.20 -5.95
C SER A 32 20.13 17.73 -6.05
N VAL A 33 20.03 18.40 -4.91
CA VAL A 33 20.06 19.86 -4.77
C VAL A 33 21.32 20.26 -4.02
N ILE A 34 22.05 21.24 -4.53
CA ILE A 34 23.21 21.85 -3.86
C ILE A 34 22.89 23.32 -3.65
N VAL A 35 22.85 23.76 -2.41
CA VAL A 35 22.55 25.15 -2.06
C VAL A 35 23.81 25.82 -1.54
N THR A 36 24.35 26.77 -2.29
CA THR A 36 25.41 27.68 -1.83
C THR A 36 24.87 29.09 -1.51
N GLY A 37 23.78 29.50 -2.17
CA GLY A 37 23.07 30.77 -1.91
C GLY A 37 22.00 30.70 -0.82
N ARG A 38 20.85 31.34 -1.07
CA ARG A 38 19.75 31.45 -0.09
C ARG A 38 18.43 30.88 -0.59
N VAL A 39 17.73 30.16 0.27
CA VAL A 39 16.37 29.64 0.04
C VAL A 39 15.46 30.12 1.17
N LYS A 40 14.35 30.80 0.83
CA LYS A 40 13.48 31.44 1.84
C LYS A 40 12.44 30.50 2.46
N ALA A 41 11.77 29.67 1.66
CA ALA A 41 10.64 28.87 2.11
C ALA A 41 11.07 27.45 2.47
N GLY A 42 11.69 26.71 1.56
CA GLY A 42 12.06 25.32 1.84
C GLY A 42 12.61 24.57 0.63
N ILE A 43 12.96 23.31 0.87
CA ILE A 43 13.48 22.38 -0.13
C ILE A 43 12.80 21.03 0.06
N LEU A 44 12.23 20.49 -1.01
CA LEU A 44 11.72 19.12 -1.09
C LEU A 44 12.41 18.37 -2.23
N ALA A 45 13.24 17.38 -1.91
CA ALA A 45 13.87 16.52 -2.90
C ALA A 45 13.35 15.08 -2.81
N LEU A 46 12.73 14.58 -3.89
CA LEU A 46 12.26 13.21 -3.99
C LEU A 46 13.23 12.41 -4.86
N GLY A 47 13.94 11.44 -4.26
CA GLY A 47 14.91 10.56 -4.92
C GLY A 47 16.29 11.19 -5.16
N GLY A 48 16.59 12.33 -4.53
CA GLY A 48 17.87 13.03 -4.63
C GLY A 48 18.36 13.54 -3.27
N ASP A 49 19.66 13.79 -3.17
CA ASP A 49 20.28 14.29 -1.94
C ASP A 49 20.18 15.82 -1.87
N VAL A 50 20.13 16.39 -0.66
CA VAL A 50 20.18 17.85 -0.45
C VAL A 50 21.48 18.20 0.28
N ILE A 51 22.34 18.96 -0.36
CA ILE A 51 23.61 19.45 0.18
C ILE A 51 23.44 20.94 0.49
N VAL A 52 23.63 21.31 1.75
CA VAL A 52 23.43 22.69 2.23
C VAL A 52 24.77 23.28 2.65
N ASP A 53 25.30 24.14 1.79
CA ASP A 53 26.49 24.98 2.00
C ASP A 53 26.10 26.44 2.32
N GLY A 54 24.89 26.88 1.92
CA GLY A 54 24.34 28.23 2.13
C GLY A 54 23.23 28.31 3.19
N VAL A 55 22.27 29.23 3.02
CA VAL A 55 21.20 29.51 4.01
C VAL A 55 19.84 29.02 3.51
N VAL A 56 19.19 28.15 4.27
CA VAL A 56 17.80 27.74 4.07
C VAL A 56 16.98 28.23 5.26
N GLU A 57 16.11 29.20 5.05
CA GLU A 57 15.35 29.84 6.14
C GLU A 57 14.19 28.96 6.63
N GLY A 58 13.65 28.07 5.80
CA GLY A 58 12.59 27.13 6.19
C GLY A 58 12.99 25.65 6.08
N ASP A 59 12.02 24.80 5.74
CA ASP A 59 12.10 23.35 5.97
C ASP A 59 12.89 22.63 4.86
N VAL A 60 13.61 21.57 5.23
CA VAL A 60 14.34 20.71 4.29
C VAL A 60 13.82 19.28 4.41
N ALA A 61 13.22 18.79 3.34
CA ALA A 61 12.66 17.46 3.27
C ALA A 61 13.27 16.64 2.13
N THR A 62 13.62 15.38 2.42
CA THR A 62 14.04 14.41 1.40
C THR A 62 13.27 13.09 1.54
N MET A 63 12.92 12.48 0.42
CA MET A 63 12.43 11.10 0.37
C MET A 63 13.29 10.27 -0.57
N GLY A 64 13.95 9.23 -0.05
CA GLY A 64 14.87 8.38 -0.80
C GLY A 64 16.22 9.02 -1.12
N GLY A 65 16.61 10.05 -0.39
CA GLY A 65 17.92 10.71 -0.47
C GLY A 65 18.33 11.25 0.90
N SER A 66 19.58 11.68 1.05
CA SER A 66 20.16 12.17 2.30
C SER A 66 20.25 13.69 2.35
N VAL A 67 20.22 14.26 3.56
CA VAL A 67 20.50 15.67 3.80
C VAL A 67 21.91 15.80 4.37
N ILE A 68 22.77 16.57 3.72
CA ILE A 68 24.16 16.81 4.11
C ILE A 68 24.32 18.30 4.36
N GLN A 69 24.39 18.70 5.62
CA GLN A 69 24.65 20.07 6.03
C GLN A 69 26.16 20.26 6.23
N ARG A 70 26.81 21.05 5.40
CA ARG A 70 28.24 21.35 5.60
C ARG A 70 28.40 22.56 6.51
N ASP A 71 28.58 23.74 5.92
CA ASP A 71 28.69 25.03 6.62
C ASP A 71 27.40 25.86 6.52
N GLY A 72 26.36 25.33 5.90
CA GLY A 72 25.09 26.03 5.73
C GLY A 72 24.21 26.06 6.98
N TYR A 73 23.22 26.94 6.98
CA TYR A 73 22.22 27.11 8.05
C TYR A 73 20.86 26.60 7.60
N ILE A 74 20.16 25.86 8.47
CA ILE A 74 18.77 25.40 8.22
C ILE A 74 17.87 25.92 9.35
N GLY A 75 17.01 26.88 9.03
CA GLY A 75 16.09 27.54 9.96
C GLY A 75 14.80 26.78 10.24
N GLY A 76 14.46 25.78 9.42
CA GLY A 76 13.26 24.96 9.58
C GLY A 76 13.50 23.54 10.08
N ASP A 77 12.45 22.73 9.96
CA ASP A 77 12.46 21.30 10.26
C ASP A 77 13.22 20.52 9.18
N VAL A 78 13.85 19.42 9.58
CA VAL A 78 14.53 18.50 8.65
C VAL A 78 13.81 17.17 8.69
N ILE A 79 13.31 16.76 7.53
CA ILE A 79 12.56 15.51 7.36
C ILE A 79 13.32 14.64 6.37
N VAL A 80 13.80 13.48 6.82
CA VAL A 80 14.54 12.54 5.96
C VAL A 80 13.85 11.19 6.00
N ILE A 81 13.32 10.75 4.86
CA ILE A 81 12.65 9.45 4.72
C ILE A 81 13.49 8.56 3.82
N GLY A 82 13.95 7.40 4.31
CA GLY A 82 14.74 6.45 3.51
C GLY A 82 16.17 6.92 3.19
N GLY A 83 16.72 7.82 4.01
CA GLY A 83 18.06 8.39 3.88
C GLY A 83 18.64 8.76 5.24
N THR A 84 19.74 9.51 5.24
CA THR A 84 20.44 9.95 6.45
C THR A 84 20.55 11.46 6.52
N TYR A 85 20.60 12.01 7.73
CA TYR A 85 20.98 13.39 7.97
C TYR A 85 22.38 13.44 8.56
N GLN A 86 23.28 14.22 7.95
CA GLN A 86 24.66 14.39 8.38
C GLN A 86 25.00 15.87 8.43
N HIS A 87 25.77 16.28 9.44
CA HIS A 87 26.32 17.62 9.56
C HIS A 87 27.85 17.58 9.73
N THR A 88 28.57 18.46 9.05
CA THR A 88 30.06 18.48 9.07
C THR A 88 30.63 19.05 10.37
N ARG A 89 29.92 19.98 11.02
CA ARG A 89 30.33 20.56 12.30
C ARG A 89 29.92 19.66 13.47
N ASN A 90 30.56 19.83 14.63
CA ASN A 90 30.18 19.11 15.86
C ASN A 90 28.74 19.42 16.30
N GLU A 91 28.25 20.62 16.00
CA GLU A 91 26.88 21.05 16.24
C GLU A 91 26.23 21.51 14.93
N ALA A 92 24.99 21.09 14.69
CA ALA A 92 24.24 21.51 13.52
C ALA A 92 23.84 22.99 13.64
N LEU A 93 24.15 23.80 12.62
CA LEU A 93 23.77 25.22 12.55
C LEU A 93 22.27 25.34 12.26
N ARG A 94 21.45 25.29 13.31
CA ARG A 94 19.99 25.22 13.21
C ARG A 94 19.30 25.97 14.34
N ASP A 95 18.03 26.28 14.13
CA ASP A 95 17.18 26.81 15.20
C ASP A 95 16.90 25.71 16.24
N PRO A 96 17.19 25.95 17.54
CA PRO A 96 17.03 24.96 18.60
C PRO A 96 15.57 24.54 18.85
N ASN A 97 14.59 25.29 18.35
CA ASN A 97 13.16 24.96 18.49
C ASN A 97 12.64 24.04 17.37
N LYS A 98 13.49 23.66 16.41
CA LYS A 98 13.11 22.86 15.24
C LYS A 98 13.46 21.40 15.40
N GLN A 99 12.69 20.54 14.74
CA GLN A 99 12.78 19.10 14.86
C GLN A 99 13.53 18.47 13.69
N THR A 100 14.11 17.30 13.97
CA THR A 100 14.70 16.44 12.94
C THR A 100 13.99 15.10 12.99
N ILE A 101 13.24 14.80 11.95
CA ILE A 101 12.48 13.55 11.81
C ILE A 101 13.22 12.69 10.79
N ILE A 102 13.82 11.60 11.25
CA ILE A 102 14.52 10.64 10.40
C ILE A 102 13.72 9.34 10.41
N TYR A 103 13.10 9.02 9.29
CA TYR A 103 12.43 7.75 9.06
C TYR A 103 13.35 6.80 8.28
N ALA A 104 14.17 6.05 9.01
CA ALA A 104 15.14 5.08 8.51
C ALA A 104 14.52 3.70 8.22
N GLY A 105 13.30 3.67 7.66
CA GLY A 105 12.71 2.42 7.20
C GLY A 105 13.55 1.84 6.06
N ASN A 106 14.18 0.67 6.28
CA ASN A 106 14.95 -0.13 5.31
C ASN A 106 15.68 0.71 4.22
N GLU A 107 16.65 1.52 4.68
CA GLU A 107 17.28 2.65 3.95
C GLU A 107 17.69 2.34 2.51
N GLU A 108 18.19 1.14 2.24
CA GLU A 108 18.64 0.77 0.89
C GLU A 108 17.50 0.54 -0.10
N TRP A 109 16.41 -0.09 0.34
CA TRP A 109 15.30 -0.44 -0.55
C TRP A 109 14.46 0.78 -0.91
N PHE A 110 14.14 1.64 0.09
CA PHE A 110 13.41 2.87 -0.16
C PHE A 110 14.19 3.84 -1.04
N ARG A 111 15.50 4.00 -0.80
CA ARG A 111 16.38 4.81 -1.65
C ARG A 111 16.36 4.34 -3.10
N LYS A 112 16.49 3.02 -3.33
CA LYS A 112 16.45 2.43 -4.68
C LYS A 112 15.07 2.59 -5.35
N LEU A 113 13.98 2.46 -4.60
CA LEU A 113 12.61 2.65 -5.09
C LEU A 113 12.36 4.10 -5.55
N PHE A 114 12.83 5.11 -4.83
CA PHE A 114 12.64 6.51 -5.20
C PHE A 114 13.60 6.98 -6.30
N GLN A 115 14.83 6.46 -6.34
CA GLN A 115 15.79 6.78 -7.40
C GLN A 115 15.41 6.13 -8.74
N ASN A 116 14.86 4.91 -8.71
CA ASN A 116 14.50 4.16 -9.92
C ASN A 116 13.21 3.32 -9.71
N PRO A 117 12.04 3.98 -9.64
CA PRO A 117 10.78 3.31 -9.30
C PRO A 117 10.42 2.20 -10.29
N ALA A 118 10.64 2.45 -11.59
CA ALA A 118 10.32 1.47 -12.62
C ALA A 118 11.15 0.18 -12.49
N ARG A 119 12.44 0.26 -12.13
CA ARG A 119 13.32 -0.91 -12.07
C ARG A 119 13.03 -1.78 -10.84
N GLU A 120 12.82 -1.16 -9.68
CA GLU A 120 12.56 -1.89 -8.44
C GLU A 120 11.15 -2.50 -8.41
N ILE A 121 10.17 -1.85 -9.06
CA ILE A 121 8.81 -2.39 -9.21
C ILE A 121 8.77 -3.53 -10.24
N LEU A 122 9.56 -3.46 -11.33
CA LEU A 122 9.48 -4.43 -12.43
C LEU A 122 10.48 -5.59 -12.34
N MET A 123 11.56 -5.46 -11.56
CA MET A 123 12.56 -6.52 -11.37
C MET A 123 12.67 -6.94 -9.89
N PRO A 124 11.75 -7.80 -9.40
CA PRO A 124 11.87 -8.38 -8.08
C PRO A 124 13.17 -9.17 -7.98
N ARG A 125 13.99 -8.85 -6.98
CA ARG A 125 15.13 -9.69 -6.65
C ARG A 125 14.59 -11.01 -6.11
N TRP A 126 14.89 -12.11 -6.78
CA TRP A 126 14.57 -13.47 -6.34
C TRP A 126 15.45 -13.83 -5.13
N ASP A 127 15.14 -13.20 -3.99
CA ASP A 127 15.78 -13.53 -2.73
C ASP A 127 15.10 -14.76 -2.10
N ARG A 128 15.88 -15.57 -1.38
CA ARG A 128 15.36 -16.72 -0.61
C ARG A 128 14.26 -16.28 0.36
N TYR A 129 14.39 -15.06 0.90
CA TYR A 129 13.37 -14.44 1.74
C TYR A 129 12.04 -14.23 1.00
N PHE A 130 12.08 -13.76 -0.26
CA PHE A 130 10.89 -13.54 -1.07
C PHE A 130 10.12 -14.85 -1.30
N ILE A 131 10.83 -15.93 -1.66
CA ILE A 131 10.22 -17.24 -1.87
C ILE A 131 9.63 -17.78 -0.56
N GLY A 132 10.37 -17.68 0.55
CA GLY A 132 9.91 -18.11 1.87
C GLY A 132 8.63 -17.39 2.31
N GLN A 133 8.57 -16.06 2.15
CA GLN A 133 7.38 -15.27 2.47
C GLN A 133 6.17 -15.68 1.63
N ARG A 134 6.37 -16.03 0.35
CA ARG A 134 5.28 -16.46 -0.55
C ARG A 134 4.72 -17.82 -0.16
N ILE A 135 5.59 -18.78 0.14
CA ILE A 135 5.16 -20.12 0.61
C ILE A 135 4.42 -19.98 1.95
N PHE A 136 4.95 -19.18 2.87
CA PHE A 136 4.28 -18.91 4.14
C PHE A 136 2.91 -18.24 3.95
N ALA A 137 2.82 -17.23 3.08
CA ALA A 137 1.57 -16.57 2.76
C ALA A 137 0.56 -17.51 2.07
N ALA A 138 1.03 -18.41 1.20
CA ALA A 138 0.20 -19.44 0.56
C ALA A 138 -0.37 -20.40 1.60
N PHE A 139 0.47 -20.93 2.49
CA PHE A 139 0.07 -21.86 3.53
C PHE A 139 -0.90 -21.21 4.53
N PHE A 140 -0.59 -20.00 4.98
CA PHE A 140 -1.43 -19.23 5.89
C PHE A 140 -2.80 -18.90 5.27
N SER A 141 -2.81 -18.41 4.02
CA SER A 141 -4.06 -18.11 3.32
C SER A 141 -4.88 -19.36 3.02
N PHE A 142 -4.24 -20.50 2.73
CA PHE A 142 -4.91 -21.78 2.57
C PHE A 142 -5.61 -22.22 3.86
N ILE A 143 -4.90 -22.23 5.00
CA ILE A 143 -5.49 -22.57 6.30
C ILE A 143 -6.64 -21.63 6.64
N LEU A 144 -6.43 -20.31 6.48
CA LEU A 144 -7.46 -19.32 6.75
C LEU A 144 -8.70 -19.53 5.88
N SER A 145 -8.50 -19.85 4.60
CA SER A 145 -9.60 -20.14 3.67
C SER A 145 -10.38 -21.39 4.07
N LEU A 146 -9.69 -22.42 4.54
CA LEU A 146 -10.31 -23.65 5.03
C LEU A 146 -11.18 -23.34 6.25
N ILE A 147 -10.63 -22.61 7.24
CA ILE A 147 -11.37 -22.19 8.44
C ILE A 147 -12.66 -21.45 8.06
N VAL A 148 -12.58 -20.46 7.17
CA VAL A 148 -13.75 -19.65 6.77
C VAL A 148 -14.79 -20.51 6.05
N VAL A 149 -14.37 -21.35 5.09
CA VAL A 149 -15.31 -22.22 4.36
C VAL A 149 -15.93 -23.27 5.27
N THR A 150 -15.20 -23.78 6.27
CA THR A 150 -15.75 -24.73 7.24
C THR A 150 -16.71 -24.06 8.22
N LEU A 151 -16.42 -22.85 8.70
CA LEU A 151 -17.29 -22.15 9.66
C LEU A 151 -18.58 -21.62 9.01
N ILE A 152 -18.49 -21.08 7.79
CA ILE A 152 -19.61 -20.43 7.10
C ILE A 152 -19.75 -20.82 5.62
N PRO A 153 -19.89 -22.13 5.30
CA PRO A 153 -19.89 -22.63 3.91
C PRO A 153 -21.00 -21.99 3.06
N GLY A 154 -22.19 -21.83 3.64
CA GLY A 154 -23.34 -21.26 2.94
C GLY A 154 -23.13 -19.81 2.49
N GLN A 155 -22.39 -19.01 3.26
CA GLN A 155 -22.13 -17.62 2.92
C GLN A 155 -21.13 -17.50 1.77
N VAL A 156 -20.07 -18.32 1.79
CA VAL A 156 -19.05 -18.32 0.72
C VAL A 156 -19.66 -18.77 -0.62
N THR A 157 -20.47 -19.83 -0.61
CA THR A 157 -21.16 -20.32 -1.82
C THR A 157 -22.10 -19.24 -2.39
N ARG A 158 -22.94 -18.62 -1.55
CA ARG A 158 -23.84 -17.53 -1.98
C ARG A 158 -23.09 -16.33 -2.54
N ALA A 159 -22.01 -15.92 -1.88
CA ALA A 159 -21.16 -14.82 -2.33
C ALA A 159 -20.54 -15.12 -3.71
N SER A 160 -20.09 -16.37 -3.94
CA SER A 160 -19.53 -16.78 -5.23
C SER A 160 -20.57 -16.75 -6.37
N GLU A 161 -21.81 -17.14 -6.09
CA GLU A 161 -22.90 -17.08 -7.07
C GLU A 161 -23.32 -15.63 -7.39
N GLN A 162 -23.32 -14.76 -6.40
CA GLN A 162 -23.60 -13.33 -6.62
C GLN A 162 -22.52 -12.66 -7.46
N LEU A 163 -21.26 -12.98 -7.20
CA LEU A 163 -20.12 -12.41 -7.92
C LEU A 163 -20.13 -12.82 -9.40
N THR A 164 -20.50 -14.07 -9.71
CA THR A 164 -20.62 -14.55 -11.10
C THR A 164 -21.82 -13.95 -11.83
N LYS A 165 -22.96 -13.77 -11.16
CA LYS A 165 -24.16 -13.22 -11.78
C LYS A 165 -24.08 -11.72 -12.04
N ASN A 166 -23.47 -10.95 -11.12
CA ASN A 166 -23.52 -9.48 -11.16
C ASN A 166 -22.19 -8.82 -10.73
N TYR A 167 -21.07 -9.20 -11.35
CA TYR A 167 -19.73 -8.69 -11.00
C TYR A 167 -19.65 -7.14 -11.01
N LEU A 168 -20.28 -6.46 -11.99
CA LEU A 168 -20.31 -5.00 -12.07
C LEU A 168 -21.09 -4.35 -10.90
N ARG A 169 -22.18 -4.97 -10.48
CA ARG A 169 -23.02 -4.46 -9.38
C ARG A 169 -22.30 -4.61 -8.05
N VAL A 170 -21.69 -5.76 -7.81
CA VAL A 170 -20.89 -6.01 -6.59
C VAL A 170 -19.71 -5.03 -6.54
N GLY A 171 -19.00 -4.84 -7.66
CA GLY A 171 -17.88 -3.90 -7.73
C GLY A 171 -18.30 -2.45 -7.49
N SER A 172 -19.38 -1.98 -8.12
CA SER A 172 -19.87 -0.60 -7.93
C SER A 172 -20.37 -0.35 -6.51
N ILE A 173 -21.10 -1.30 -5.90
CA ILE A 173 -21.54 -1.20 -4.50
C ILE A 173 -20.32 -1.16 -3.56
N GLY A 174 -19.28 -1.95 -3.82
CA GLY A 174 -18.05 -1.92 -3.05
C GLY A 174 -17.33 -0.57 -3.11
N LEU A 175 -17.20 -0.01 -4.32
CA LEU A 175 -16.55 1.28 -4.53
C LEU A 175 -17.34 2.42 -3.86
N VAL A 176 -18.65 2.46 -4.07
CA VAL A 176 -19.53 3.47 -3.43
C VAL A 176 -19.50 3.30 -1.91
N GLY A 177 -19.61 2.08 -1.40
CA GLY A 177 -19.56 1.78 0.03
C GLY A 177 -18.26 2.24 0.67
N MET A 178 -17.13 2.09 -0.01
CA MET A 178 -15.84 2.59 0.47
C MET A 178 -15.80 4.10 0.55
N VAL A 179 -16.24 4.80 -0.50
CA VAL A 179 -16.31 6.26 -0.49
C VAL A 179 -17.23 6.74 0.64
N VAL A 180 -18.39 6.10 0.80
CA VAL A 180 -19.36 6.43 1.86
C VAL A 180 -18.75 6.19 3.24
N ILE A 181 -18.09 5.06 3.49
CA ILE A 181 -17.43 4.78 4.78
C ILE A 181 -16.31 5.77 5.04
N SER A 182 -15.44 6.03 4.07
CA SER A 182 -14.34 6.99 4.22
C SER A 182 -14.87 8.38 4.54
N LEU A 183 -15.90 8.85 3.82
CA LEU A 183 -16.56 10.13 4.11
C LEU A 183 -17.23 10.13 5.48
N SER A 184 -17.89 9.02 5.84
CA SER A 184 -18.55 8.89 7.15
C SER A 184 -17.52 9.02 8.27
N ILE A 185 -16.37 8.35 8.18
CA ILE A 185 -15.29 8.42 9.17
C ILE A 185 -14.77 9.85 9.31
N LEU A 186 -14.61 10.58 8.20
CA LEU A 186 -14.15 11.97 8.19
C LEU A 186 -15.19 12.93 8.80
N LEU A 187 -16.47 12.72 8.53
CA LEU A 187 -17.54 13.53 9.12
C LEU A 187 -17.72 13.24 10.62
N LEU A 188 -17.68 11.96 11.00
CA LEU A 188 -17.76 11.52 12.39
C LEU A 188 -16.59 12.05 13.24
N SER A 189 -15.41 12.27 12.64
CA SER A 189 -14.26 12.84 13.36
C SER A 189 -14.48 14.30 13.81
N GLN A 190 -15.36 15.04 13.14
CA GLN A 190 -15.66 16.43 13.49
C GLN A 190 -16.68 16.56 14.62
N VAL A 191 -17.50 15.53 14.86
CA VAL A 191 -18.63 15.58 15.80
C VAL A 191 -18.31 14.84 17.10
N LEU A 192 -17.53 13.75 17.05
CA LEU A 192 -17.32 12.87 18.19
C LEU A 192 -16.08 13.24 19.03
N PRO A 193 -16.13 13.06 20.37
CA PRO A 193 -14.95 13.12 21.22
C PRO A 193 -13.88 12.11 20.80
N THR A 194 -12.60 12.48 20.93
CA THR A 194 -11.44 11.70 20.46
C THR A 194 -11.42 10.25 20.95
N MET A 195 -11.84 10.00 22.20
CA MET A 195 -11.89 8.65 22.77
C MET A 195 -12.90 7.74 22.06
N LEU A 196 -14.10 8.25 21.74
CA LEU A 196 -15.14 7.49 21.05
C LEU A 196 -14.78 7.24 19.59
N TRP A 197 -14.17 8.25 18.94
CA TRP A 197 -13.70 8.11 17.56
C TRP A 197 -12.66 7.00 17.41
N LEU A 198 -11.70 6.90 18.33
CA LEU A 198 -10.69 5.85 18.31
C LEU A 198 -11.32 4.45 18.36
N LEU A 199 -12.26 4.23 19.28
CA LEU A 199 -12.97 2.95 19.41
C LEU A 199 -13.73 2.57 18.15
N ILE A 200 -14.46 3.52 17.56
CA ILE A 200 -15.20 3.30 16.31
C ILE A 200 -14.23 2.97 15.17
N SER A 201 -13.09 3.65 15.07
CA SER A 201 -12.09 3.37 14.05
C SER A 201 -11.54 1.95 14.15
N ILE A 202 -11.32 1.46 15.38
CA ILE A 202 -10.84 0.09 15.61
C ILE A 202 -11.88 -0.92 15.18
N ILE A 203 -13.15 -0.71 15.55
CA ILE A 203 -14.26 -1.62 15.16
C ILE A 203 -14.39 -1.66 13.63
N VAL A 204 -14.45 -0.49 12.98
CA VAL A 204 -14.56 -0.40 11.52
C VAL A 204 -13.34 -1.02 10.84
N GLY A 205 -12.14 -0.81 11.38
CA GLY A 205 -10.90 -1.43 10.90
C GLY A 205 -10.93 -2.95 11.01
N MET A 206 -11.35 -3.49 12.16
CA MET A 206 -11.52 -4.94 12.37
C MET A 206 -12.57 -5.53 11.43
N SER A 207 -13.71 -4.87 11.25
CA SER A 207 -14.74 -5.27 10.27
C SER A 207 -14.20 -5.24 8.84
N GLY A 208 -13.40 -4.23 8.49
CA GLY A 208 -12.73 -4.14 7.19
C GLY A 208 -11.77 -5.29 6.94
N ILE A 209 -10.98 -5.68 7.95
CA ILE A 209 -10.08 -6.85 7.87
C ILE A 209 -10.89 -8.13 7.68
N ALA A 210 -11.96 -8.33 8.45
CA ALA A 210 -12.84 -9.49 8.29
C ALA A 210 -13.47 -9.55 6.89
N ALA A 211 -13.91 -8.40 6.36
CA ALA A 211 -14.43 -8.28 5.00
C ALA A 211 -13.38 -8.67 3.95
N LEU A 212 -12.15 -8.20 4.09
CA LEU A 212 -11.04 -8.54 3.20
C LEU A 212 -10.73 -10.04 3.22
N ILE A 213 -10.73 -10.66 4.40
CA ILE A 213 -10.55 -12.11 4.53
C ILE A 213 -11.70 -12.83 3.83
N PHE A 214 -12.95 -12.48 4.11
CA PHE A 214 -14.10 -13.15 3.50
C PHE A 214 -14.13 -13.04 1.97
N GLY A 215 -13.91 -11.84 1.43
CA GLY A 215 -13.85 -11.65 -0.01
C GLY A 215 -12.66 -12.37 -0.65
N SER A 216 -11.51 -12.47 0.04
CA SER A 216 -10.37 -13.26 -0.42
C SER A 216 -10.74 -14.72 -0.63
N VAL A 217 -11.39 -15.32 0.36
CA VAL A 217 -11.76 -16.73 0.35
C VAL A 217 -12.79 -17.01 -0.73
N THR A 218 -13.74 -16.09 -0.92
CA THR A 218 -14.75 -16.19 -1.99
C THR A 218 -14.10 -16.18 -3.37
N ILE A 219 -13.11 -15.31 -3.60
CA ILE A 219 -12.37 -15.25 -4.87
C ILE A 219 -11.54 -16.53 -5.05
N TYR A 220 -10.84 -17.01 -4.02
CA TYR A 220 -10.06 -18.25 -4.11
C TYR A 220 -10.96 -19.44 -4.46
N PHE A 221 -12.11 -19.56 -3.81
CA PHE A 221 -13.09 -20.59 -4.11
C PHE A 221 -13.62 -20.49 -5.54
N LEU A 222 -13.97 -19.29 -6.00
CA LEU A 222 -14.48 -19.06 -7.35
C LEU A 222 -13.45 -19.42 -8.42
N VAL A 223 -12.23 -18.88 -8.28
CA VAL A 223 -11.12 -19.12 -9.22
C VAL A 223 -10.71 -20.59 -9.21
N GLY A 224 -10.65 -21.21 -8.03
CA GLY A 224 -10.33 -22.62 -7.88
C GLY A 224 -11.37 -23.54 -8.53
N ARG A 225 -12.66 -23.24 -8.35
CA ARG A 225 -13.75 -23.99 -8.99
C ARG A 225 -13.73 -23.84 -10.51
N TRP A 226 -13.49 -22.64 -11.02
CA TRP A 226 -13.32 -22.39 -12.45
C TRP A 226 -12.14 -23.19 -13.02
N LEU A 227 -10.99 -23.19 -12.33
CA LEU A 227 -9.80 -23.91 -12.76
C LEU A 227 -10.01 -25.43 -12.75
N GLN A 228 -10.67 -25.95 -11.72
CA GLN A 228 -10.99 -27.37 -11.61
C GLN A 228 -11.91 -27.85 -12.75
N GLN A 229 -12.94 -27.06 -13.06
CA GLN A 229 -13.90 -27.39 -14.12
C GLN A 229 -13.29 -27.28 -15.52
N ASN A 230 -12.50 -26.23 -15.77
CA ASN A 230 -11.99 -25.94 -17.12
C ASN A 230 -10.71 -26.70 -17.48
N MET A 231 -9.78 -26.92 -16.54
CA MET A 231 -8.48 -27.52 -16.85
C MET A 231 -8.39 -29.01 -16.57
N PHE A 232 -9.08 -29.52 -15.54
CA PHE A 232 -8.89 -30.90 -15.09
C PHE A 232 -10.09 -31.81 -15.31
N GLY A 233 -11.25 -31.28 -15.72
CA GLY A 233 -12.47 -32.07 -15.96
C GLY A 233 -12.95 -32.86 -14.73
N LEU A 234 -12.38 -32.57 -13.56
CA LEU A 234 -12.64 -33.29 -12.32
C LEU A 234 -14.01 -32.86 -11.79
N GLN A 235 -15.03 -33.67 -12.04
CA GLN A 235 -16.36 -33.56 -11.41
C GLN A 235 -16.32 -33.80 -9.88
N SER A 236 -15.16 -34.07 -9.29
CA SER A 236 -15.05 -34.39 -7.87
C SER A 236 -15.35 -33.15 -7.01
N SER A 237 -16.45 -33.23 -6.27
CA SER A 237 -17.04 -32.18 -5.41
C SER A 237 -16.19 -31.78 -4.19
N SER A 238 -14.88 -32.06 -4.18
CA SER A 238 -14.03 -31.81 -3.03
C SER A 238 -13.71 -30.32 -2.92
N HIS A 239 -14.40 -29.65 -1.99
CA HIS A 239 -14.27 -28.22 -1.71
C HIS A 239 -12.82 -27.82 -1.37
N SER A 240 -12.07 -28.72 -0.74
CA SER A 240 -10.67 -28.51 -0.38
C SER A 240 -9.74 -28.43 -1.59
N VAL A 241 -10.00 -29.21 -2.64
CA VAL A 241 -9.18 -29.21 -3.86
C VAL A 241 -9.40 -27.92 -4.63
N ALA A 242 -10.66 -27.46 -4.75
CA ALA A 242 -10.97 -26.17 -5.34
C ALA A 242 -10.25 -25.03 -4.60
N LEU A 243 -10.31 -25.01 -3.26
CA LEU A 243 -9.61 -23.99 -2.46
C LEU A 243 -8.09 -24.04 -2.66
N LEU A 244 -7.49 -25.23 -2.63
CA LEU A 244 -6.05 -25.39 -2.80
C LEU A 244 -5.59 -24.86 -4.17
N MET A 245 -6.31 -25.22 -5.23
CA MET A 245 -6.02 -24.76 -6.58
C MET A 245 -6.20 -23.24 -6.73
N GLY A 246 -7.26 -22.69 -6.12
CA GLY A 246 -7.52 -21.26 -6.10
C GLY A 246 -6.42 -20.46 -5.38
N VAL A 247 -6.00 -20.93 -4.21
CA VAL A 247 -4.93 -20.29 -3.43
C VAL A 247 -3.60 -20.38 -4.15
N LEU A 248 -3.23 -21.53 -4.71
CA LEU A 248 -1.98 -21.68 -5.46
C LEU A 248 -1.94 -20.75 -6.67
N LEU A 249 -2.99 -20.75 -7.48
CA LEU A 249 -3.07 -19.87 -8.65
C LEU A 249 -2.99 -18.40 -8.21
N TRP A 250 -3.71 -18.03 -7.15
CA TRP A 250 -3.69 -16.67 -6.63
C TRP A 250 -2.30 -16.22 -6.13
N VAL A 251 -1.58 -17.09 -5.42
CA VAL A 251 -0.22 -16.83 -4.95
C VAL A 251 0.74 -16.63 -6.12
N ILE A 252 0.61 -17.46 -7.16
CA ILE A 252 1.38 -17.33 -8.40
C ILE A 252 1.05 -16.01 -9.09
N LEU A 253 -0.24 -15.65 -9.24
CA LEU A 253 -0.60 -14.37 -9.85
C LEU A 253 -0.09 -13.17 -9.05
N ARG A 254 -0.20 -13.21 -7.71
CA ARG A 254 0.34 -12.15 -6.83
C ARG A 254 1.86 -12.11 -6.78
N SER A 255 2.56 -13.11 -7.30
CA SER A 255 4.02 -13.08 -7.42
C SER A 255 4.49 -12.10 -8.50
N LEU A 256 3.61 -11.79 -9.47
CA LEU A 256 3.87 -10.79 -10.49
C LEU A 256 3.65 -9.37 -9.90
N PRO A 257 4.65 -8.49 -9.89
CA PRO A 257 4.61 -7.24 -9.12
C PRO A 257 3.55 -6.25 -9.62
N VAL A 258 3.39 -6.10 -10.94
CA VAL A 258 2.35 -5.22 -11.52
C VAL A 258 0.95 -5.78 -11.27
N VAL A 259 0.79 -7.09 -11.43
CA VAL A 259 -0.49 -7.78 -11.24
C VAL A 259 -0.91 -7.72 -9.77
N ASN A 260 0.05 -7.74 -8.83
CA ASN A 260 -0.24 -7.70 -7.40
C ASN A 260 -1.04 -6.45 -6.98
N VAL A 261 -0.68 -5.25 -7.47
CA VAL A 261 -1.36 -4.00 -7.12
C VAL A 261 -2.79 -3.99 -7.67
N ILE A 262 -2.95 -4.38 -8.93
CA ILE A 262 -4.27 -4.43 -9.59
C ILE A 262 -5.17 -5.45 -8.89
N LEU A 263 -4.63 -6.65 -8.58
CA LEU A 263 -5.38 -7.68 -7.87
C LEU A 263 -5.73 -7.24 -6.45
N PHE A 264 -4.85 -6.52 -5.76
CA PHE A 264 -5.14 -5.98 -4.43
C PHE A 264 -6.30 -4.99 -4.46
N LEU A 265 -6.31 -4.04 -5.41
CA LEU A 265 -7.40 -3.07 -5.55
C LEU A 265 -8.72 -3.74 -5.95
N ALA A 266 -8.69 -4.62 -6.96
CA ALA A 266 -9.88 -5.35 -7.40
C ALA A 266 -10.47 -6.18 -6.25
N MET A 267 -9.62 -6.86 -5.50
CA MET A 267 -10.02 -7.66 -4.34
C MET A 267 -10.60 -6.80 -3.23
N LEU A 268 -10.01 -5.64 -2.95
CA LEU A 268 -10.50 -4.71 -1.94
C LEU A 268 -11.91 -4.19 -2.30
N ILE A 269 -12.14 -3.84 -3.57
CA ILE A 269 -13.45 -3.43 -4.08
C ILE A 269 -14.48 -4.57 -3.98
N VAL A 270 -14.12 -5.78 -4.44
CA VAL A 270 -15.02 -6.94 -4.43
C VAL A 270 -15.36 -7.37 -3.00
N SER A 271 -14.39 -7.41 -2.10
CA SER A 271 -14.59 -7.73 -0.68
C SER A 271 -15.55 -6.77 -0.01
N ALA A 272 -15.40 -5.46 -0.23
CA ALA A 272 -16.33 -4.46 0.28
C ALA A 272 -17.74 -4.65 -0.31
N GLY A 273 -17.82 -4.85 -1.62
CA GLY A 273 -19.08 -5.07 -2.33
C GLY A 273 -19.87 -6.26 -1.77
N LEU A 274 -19.20 -7.40 -1.58
CA LEU A 274 -19.82 -8.63 -1.07
C LEU A 274 -20.42 -8.45 0.33
N VAL A 275 -19.72 -7.73 1.23
CA VAL A 275 -20.21 -7.49 2.59
C VAL A 275 -21.44 -6.59 2.58
N PHE A 276 -21.44 -5.52 1.79
CA PHE A 276 -22.63 -4.69 1.68
C PHE A 276 -23.78 -5.47 1.06
N THR A 277 -23.59 -6.18 -0.06
CA THR A 277 -24.69 -6.90 -0.71
C THR A 277 -25.27 -8.03 0.13
N ALA A 278 -24.49 -8.64 1.03
CA ALA A 278 -24.97 -9.69 1.92
C ALA A 278 -25.92 -9.16 3.01
N GLY A 279 -25.77 -7.90 3.44
CA GLY A 279 -26.57 -7.31 4.51
C GLY A 279 -28.01 -6.93 4.13
N TRP A 280 -28.30 -6.72 2.84
CA TRP A 280 -29.60 -6.16 2.40
C TRP A 280 -30.67 -7.19 2.06
N ARG A 281 -30.39 -8.50 2.18
CA ARG A 281 -31.39 -9.54 1.90
C ARG A 281 -31.85 -10.17 3.20
N GLU A 282 -32.64 -9.41 3.94
CA GLU A 282 -33.55 -9.97 4.94
C GLU A 282 -34.39 -11.06 4.27
N GLN A 283 -34.44 -12.22 4.90
CA GLN A 283 -35.35 -13.29 4.52
C GLN A 283 -36.76 -12.71 4.61
N PRO A 284 -37.62 -12.83 3.58
CA PRO A 284 -39.04 -12.63 3.78
C PRO A 284 -39.42 -13.57 4.93
N GLY A 285 -39.87 -12.99 6.04
CA GLY A 285 -40.34 -13.76 7.17
C GLY A 285 -41.47 -14.66 6.70
N ASP A 286 -41.27 -15.96 6.81
CA ASP A 286 -42.36 -16.94 6.71
C ASP A 286 -43.20 -16.78 7.97
N SER A 287 -44.09 -15.80 7.88
CA SER A 287 -45.04 -15.41 8.91
C SER A 287 -46.27 -16.32 8.85
N TRP A 288 -46.70 -16.75 10.04
CA TRP A 288 -48.03 -17.23 10.43
C TRP A 288 -48.31 -18.74 10.37
N GLY A 289 -48.24 -19.34 11.56
CA GLY A 289 -49.33 -20.04 12.24
C GLY A 289 -50.37 -20.78 11.40
N GLU A 290 -50.23 -22.10 11.34
CA GLU A 290 -51.34 -23.06 11.16
C GLU A 290 -51.00 -24.33 11.96
N ARG A 291 -51.17 -24.22 13.27
CA ARG A 291 -51.48 -25.33 14.16
C ARG A 291 -52.60 -24.83 15.04
N ASP A 292 -53.83 -25.18 14.66
CA ASP A 292 -54.99 -25.41 15.52
C ASP A 292 -56.26 -25.39 14.65
N ALA A 293 -56.64 -26.56 14.12
CA ALA A 293 -58.01 -27.05 13.89
C ALA A 293 -57.96 -28.45 13.26
#